data_AF-A0A7S3JIK3-F1
#
_entry.id   AF-A0A7S3JIK3-F1
#
_cell.length_a   1.000
_cell.length_b   1.000
_cell.length_c   1.000
_cell.angle_alpha   90.00
_cell.angle_beta   90.00
_cell.angle_gamma   90.00
#
_symmetry.space_group_name_H-M   'P 1'
#
loop_
_entity.id
_entity.type
_entity.pdbx_description
1 polymer ?
#
loop_
_entity_poly.entity_id
_entity_poly.type
_entity_poly.pdbx_seq_one_letter_code
_entity_poly.pdbx_strand_id
1 'polypeptide(L)'
;EVEEKKQVSDAQAEIVGKEKAKVEIENNKAEVEARNCAEIQKNVDEKLTSVQKDLDEALPLVEKAQSALKGLDIGEFRTMKSYAKPPKEIVSTFTCVLNILASLDKSVPVDKNGRYKSESDWKAALGLMKDPAYLIQLLTDVKEKIDSQQ
;
A
#
# COMPACT_ATOMS: atom_id res chain seq x y z
N GLU A 1 36.45 -46.72 -50.24
CA GLU A 1 37.18 -45.58 -49.62
C GLU A 1 36.82 -44.19 -50.12
N VAL A 2 37.02 -43.80 -51.39
CA VAL A 2 36.72 -42.41 -51.84
C VAL A 2 35.20 -42.14 -51.91
N GLU A 3 34.41 -43.12 -52.37
CA GLU A 3 32.96 -42.98 -52.52
C GLU A 3 32.22 -42.97 -51.17
N GLU A 4 32.66 -43.79 -50.22
CA GLU A 4 32.10 -43.82 -48.85
C GLU A 4 32.44 -42.54 -48.09
N LYS A 5 33.64 -41.98 -48.29
CA LYS A 5 34.01 -40.68 -47.70
C LYS A 5 33.18 -39.53 -48.27
N LYS A 6 32.76 -39.59 -49.54
CA LYS A 6 31.84 -38.61 -50.13
C LYS A 6 30.44 -38.69 -49.52
N GLN A 7 29.87 -39.89 -49.40
CA GLN A 7 28.54 -40.06 -48.81
C GLN A 7 28.47 -39.65 -47.34
N VAL A 8 29.52 -39.91 -46.55
CA VAL A 8 29.61 -39.46 -45.16
C VAL A 8 29.73 -37.93 -45.08
N SER A 9 30.50 -37.31 -45.99
CA SER A 9 30.62 -35.85 -46.07
C SER A 9 29.31 -35.17 -46.44
N ASP A 10 28.56 -35.72 -47.39
CA ASP A 10 27.27 -35.17 -47.83
C ASP A 10 26.20 -35.32 -46.72
N ALA A 11 26.18 -36.46 -46.02
CA ALA A 11 25.30 -36.69 -44.88
C ALA A 11 25.62 -35.76 -43.69
N GLN A 12 26.90 -35.51 -43.41
CA GLN A 12 27.33 -34.56 -42.38
C GLN A 12 26.98 -33.12 -42.76
N ALA A 13 27.12 -32.74 -44.04
CA ALA A 13 26.74 -31.41 -44.50
C ALA A 13 25.23 -31.14 -44.33
N GLU A 14 24.38 -32.14 -44.57
CA GLU A 14 22.93 -32.02 -44.37
C GLU A 14 22.53 -31.90 -42.89
N ILE A 15 23.18 -32.67 -42.01
CA ILE A 15 22.96 -32.61 -40.55
C ILE A 15 23.39 -31.24 -40.01
N VAL A 16 24.58 -30.77 -40.40
CA VAL A 16 25.10 -29.45 -40.00
C VAL A 16 24.19 -28.32 -40.50
N GLY A 17 23.61 -28.44 -41.70
CA GLY A 17 22.63 -27.48 -42.21
C GLY A 17 21.35 -27.40 -41.35
N LYS A 18 20.80 -28.57 -40.96
CA LYS A 18 19.61 -28.65 -40.09
C LYS A 18 19.89 -28.17 -38.67
N GLU A 19 21.06 -28.47 -38.12
CA GLU A 19 21.46 -27.97 -36.79
C GLU A 19 21.70 -26.46 -36.80
N LYS A 20 22.34 -25.91 -37.83
CA LYS A 20 22.57 -24.46 -37.95
C LYS A 20 21.25 -23.68 -37.99
N ALA A 21 20.24 -24.20 -38.71
CA ALA A 21 18.91 -23.60 -38.73
C ALA A 21 18.20 -23.65 -37.37
N LYS A 22 18.35 -24.75 -36.60
CA LYS A 22 17.81 -24.84 -35.24
C LYS A 22 18.50 -23.86 -34.28
N VAL A 23 19.82 -23.73 -34.39
CA VAL A 23 20.62 -22.79 -33.58
C VAL A 23 20.24 -21.35 -33.87
N GLU A 24 20.01 -20.96 -35.14
CA GLU A 24 19.54 -19.62 -35.49
C GLU A 24 18.16 -19.30 -34.89
N ILE A 25 17.21 -20.25 -34.95
CA ILE A 25 15.88 -20.06 -34.38
C ILE A 25 15.96 -19.90 -32.85
N GLU A 26 16.76 -20.72 -32.18
CA GLU A 26 16.90 -20.65 -30.73
C GLU A 26 17.66 -19.39 -30.28
N ASN A 27 18.67 -18.97 -31.05
CA ASN A 27 19.38 -17.72 -30.78
C ASN A 27 18.46 -16.50 -30.94
N ASN A 28 17.60 -16.48 -31.96
CA ASN A 28 16.60 -15.42 -32.14
C ASN A 28 15.58 -15.37 -30.99
N LYS A 29 15.16 -16.52 -30.45
CA LYS A 29 14.29 -16.58 -29.26
C LYS A 29 14.99 -16.06 -28.02
N ALA A 30 16.24 -16.47 -27.80
CA ALA A 30 17.05 -16.01 -26.68
C ALA A 30 17.27 -14.49 -26.72
N GLU A 31 17.49 -13.90 -27.90
CA GLU A 31 17.59 -12.45 -28.06
C GLU A 31 16.29 -11.71 -27.76
N VAL A 32 15.14 -12.26 -28.14
CA VAL A 32 13.81 -11.69 -27.83
C VAL A 32 13.53 -11.77 -26.33
N GLU A 33 13.83 -12.90 -25.69
CA GLU A 33 13.66 -13.07 -24.24
C GLU A 33 14.61 -12.15 -23.45
N ALA A 34 15.88 -12.02 -23.87
CA ALA A 34 16.82 -11.09 -23.28
C ALA A 34 16.33 -9.64 -23.37
N ARG A 35 15.72 -9.25 -24.49
CA ARG A 35 15.13 -7.92 -24.65
C ARG A 35 13.94 -7.70 -23.71
N ASN A 36 13.04 -8.67 -23.62
CA ASN A 36 11.88 -8.58 -22.72
C ASN A 36 12.31 -8.53 -21.25
N CYS A 37 13.28 -9.35 -20.85
CA CYS A 37 13.85 -9.34 -19.51
C CYS A 37 14.51 -8.00 -19.17
N ALA A 38 15.21 -7.38 -20.13
CA ALA A 38 15.80 -6.04 -19.95
C ALA A 38 14.74 -4.95 -19.76
N GLU A 39 13.64 -5.01 -20.51
CA GLU A 39 12.52 -4.07 -20.34
C GLU A 39 11.80 -4.27 -19.00
N ILE A 40 11.59 -5.52 -18.58
CA ILE A 40 11.01 -5.83 -17.26
C ILE A 40 11.90 -5.31 -16.14
N GLN A 41 13.22 -5.54 -16.22
CA GLN A 41 14.19 -5.06 -15.23
C GLN A 41 14.10 -3.54 -15.08
N LYS A 42 14.12 -2.81 -16.21
CA LYS A 42 14.00 -1.35 -16.21
C LYS A 42 12.69 -0.88 -15.56
N ASN A 43 11.56 -1.50 -15.94
CA ASN A 43 10.26 -1.14 -15.37
C ASN A 43 10.17 -1.44 -13.87
N VAL A 44 10.79 -2.52 -13.41
CA VAL A 44 10.84 -2.88 -11.98
C VAL A 44 11.70 -1.88 -11.23
N ASP A 45 12.86 -1.49 -11.75
CA ASP A 45 13.75 -0.54 -11.11
C ASP A 45 13.11 0.87 -11.01
N GLU A 46 12.40 1.31 -12.04
CA GLU A 46 11.63 2.55 -12.02
C GLU A 46 10.51 2.53 -10.98
N LYS A 47 9.75 1.42 -10.90
CA LYS A 47 8.69 1.25 -9.90
C LYS A 47 9.25 1.16 -8.48
N LEU A 48 10.34 0.44 -8.28
CA LEU A 48 11.01 0.34 -6.98
C LEU A 48 11.47 1.71 -6.51
N THR A 49 12.07 2.51 -7.39
CA THR A 49 12.51 3.87 -7.05
C THR A 49 11.34 4.76 -6.64
N SER A 50 10.23 4.71 -7.38
CA SER A 50 9.02 5.48 -7.05
C SER A 50 8.43 5.07 -5.70
N VAL A 51 8.23 3.76 -5.49
CA VAL A 51 7.63 3.24 -4.26
C VAL A 51 8.55 3.46 -3.06
N GLN A 52 9.86 3.32 -3.24
CA GLN A 52 10.82 3.57 -2.16
C GLN A 52 10.78 5.04 -1.73
N LYS A 53 10.68 5.97 -2.69
CA LYS A 53 10.53 7.39 -2.37
C LYS A 53 9.23 7.66 -1.59
N ASP A 54 8.11 7.11 -2.04
CA ASP A 54 6.83 7.27 -1.36
C ASP A 54 6.87 6.67 0.06
N LEU A 55 7.59 5.55 0.23
CA LEU A 55 7.81 4.91 1.53
C LEU A 55 8.68 5.78 2.44
N ASP A 56 9.80 6.30 1.93
CA ASP A 56 10.73 7.14 2.68
C ASP A 56 10.09 8.46 3.12
N GLU A 57 9.14 9.01 2.34
CA GLU A 57 8.35 10.19 2.72
C GLU A 57 7.25 9.85 3.75
N ALA A 58 6.61 8.68 3.64
CA ALA A 58 5.51 8.28 4.51
C ALA A 58 5.98 7.84 5.91
N LEU A 59 7.07 7.10 6.03
CA LEU A 59 7.61 6.59 7.29
C LEU A 59 7.81 7.69 8.37
N PRO A 60 8.52 8.81 8.10
CA PRO A 60 8.75 9.84 9.11
C PRO A 60 7.45 10.56 9.51
N LEU A 61 6.48 10.68 8.58
CA LEU A 61 5.18 11.26 8.88
C LEU A 61 4.37 10.37 9.83
N VAL A 62 4.40 9.05 9.62
CA VAL A 62 3.74 8.08 10.49
C VAL A 62 4.39 8.07 11.88
N GLU A 63 5.71 8.04 11.96
CA GLU A 63 6.43 8.07 13.25
C GLU A 63 6.13 9.35 14.04
N LYS A 64 6.10 10.50 13.37
CA LYS A 64 5.73 11.78 13.97
C LYS A 64 4.29 11.75 14.48
N ALA A 65 3.35 11.20 13.71
CA ALA A 65 1.96 11.06 14.14
C ALA A 65 1.81 10.12 15.34
N GLN A 66 2.49 8.97 15.35
CA GLN A 66 2.52 8.04 16.47
C GLN A 66 3.12 8.68 17.74
N SER A 67 4.17 9.49 17.58
CA SER A 67 4.79 10.21 18.69
C SER A 67 3.85 11.28 19.27
N ALA A 68 3.16 12.02 18.40
CA ALA A 68 2.14 12.99 18.82
C ALA A 68 0.96 12.29 19.53
N LEU A 69 0.54 11.11 19.06
CA LEU A 69 -0.53 10.33 19.67
C LEU A 69 -0.16 9.85 21.09
N LYS A 70 1.09 9.40 21.30
CA LYS A 70 1.61 9.01 22.62
C LYS A 70 1.72 10.19 23.59
N GLY A 71 1.83 11.41 23.08
CA GLY A 71 1.89 12.63 23.87
C GLY A 71 0.53 13.12 24.38
N LEU A 72 -0.58 12.52 23.96
CA LEU A 72 -1.91 12.92 24.41
C LEU A 72 -2.17 12.49 25.85
N ASP A 73 -2.52 13.45 26.70
CA ASP A 73 -2.87 13.17 28.09
C ASP A 73 -4.40 13.08 28.30
N ILE A 74 -4.81 12.17 29.19
CA ILE A 74 -6.22 11.94 29.55
C ILE A 74 -6.81 13.18 30.24
N GLY A 75 -5.98 13.95 30.96
CA GLY A 75 -6.39 15.20 31.61
C GLY A 75 -6.83 16.27 30.60
N GLU A 76 -6.17 16.36 29.45
CA GLU A 76 -6.50 17.34 28.40
C GLU A 76 -7.88 17.06 27.80
N PHE A 77 -8.24 15.79 27.61
CA PHE A 77 -9.59 15.42 27.17
C PHE A 77 -10.67 15.79 28.19
N ARG A 78 -10.38 15.76 29.50
CA ARG A 78 -11.33 16.20 30.53
C ARG A 78 -11.58 17.70 30.45
N THR A 79 -10.52 18.49 30.28
CA THR A 79 -10.62 19.94 30.08
C THR A 79 -11.33 20.26 28.79
N MET A 80 -11.07 19.52 27.71
CA MET A 80 -11.68 19.77 26.41
C MET A 80 -13.19 19.48 26.40
N LYS A 81 -13.64 18.48 27.16
CA LYS A 81 -15.06 18.14 27.30
C LYS A 81 -15.89 19.23 27.99
N SER A 82 -15.27 20.08 28.83
CA SER A 82 -16.00 21.14 29.54
C SER A 82 -16.30 22.35 28.66
N TYR A 83 -15.72 22.43 27.45
CA TYR A 83 -16.04 23.50 26.51
C TYR A 83 -17.46 23.33 25.95
N ALA A 84 -18.36 24.25 26.34
CA ALA A 84 -19.71 24.33 25.81
C ALA A 84 -19.75 24.73 24.33
N LYS A 85 -18.76 25.50 23.87
CA LYS A 85 -18.53 25.88 22.47
C LYS A 85 -17.05 25.71 22.13
N PRO A 86 -16.64 24.57 21.56
CA PRO A 86 -15.26 24.39 21.11
C PRO A 86 -14.93 25.31 19.92
N PRO A 87 -13.66 25.71 19.76
CA PRO A 87 -13.15 26.35 18.54
C PRO A 87 -13.47 25.52 17.28
N LYS A 88 -13.74 26.20 16.17
CA LYS A 88 -14.16 25.57 14.90
C LYS A 88 -13.14 24.54 14.37
N GLU A 89 -11.86 24.86 14.49
CA GLU A 89 -10.76 23.97 14.05
C GLU A 89 -10.77 22.64 14.83
N ILE A 90 -11.03 22.69 16.14
CA ILE A 90 -11.12 21.50 16.99
C ILE A 90 -12.29 20.63 16.54
N VAL A 91 -13.46 21.23 16.31
CA VAL A 91 -14.63 20.50 15.78
C VAL A 91 -14.29 19.83 14.47
N SER A 92 -13.66 20.54 13.53
CA SER A 92 -13.29 19.99 12.23
C SER A 92 -12.35 18.78 12.35
N THR A 93 -11.31 18.87 13.21
CA THR A 93 -10.41 17.72 13.44
C THR A 93 -11.13 16.52 14.02
N PHE A 94 -12.03 16.71 14.99
CA PHE A 94 -12.82 15.60 15.56
C PHE A 94 -13.84 15.04 14.57
N THR A 95 -14.43 15.87 13.70
CA THR A 95 -15.28 15.40 12.60
C THR A 95 -14.48 14.49 11.65
N CYS A 96 -13.25 14.85 11.30
CA CYS A 96 -12.38 13.99 10.49
C CYS A 96 -12.10 12.65 11.18
N VAL A 97 -11.77 12.67 12.48
CA VAL A 97 -11.55 11.44 13.27
C VAL A 97 -12.81 10.57 13.32
N LEU A 98 -14.00 11.17 13.50
CA LEU A 98 -15.27 10.45 13.51
C LEU A 98 -15.56 9.80 12.15
N ASN A 99 -15.21 10.44 11.03
CA ASN A 99 -15.37 9.85 9.71
C ASN A 99 -14.44 8.64 9.50
N ILE A 100 -13.21 8.68 10.01
CA ILE A 100 -12.27 7.55 9.96
C ILE A 100 -12.77 6.40 10.85
N LEU A 101 -13.28 6.72 12.05
CA LEU A 101 -13.78 5.71 12.99
C LEU A 101 -15.17 5.18 12.64
N ALA A 102 -15.94 5.84 11.77
CA ALA A 102 -17.27 5.40 11.37
C ALA A 102 -17.30 4.01 10.72
N SER A 103 -16.21 3.61 10.04
CA SER A 103 -16.06 2.27 9.48
C SER A 103 -15.51 1.24 10.48
N LEU A 104 -14.98 1.68 11.62
CA LEU A 104 -14.20 0.85 12.55
C LEU A 104 -14.89 0.62 13.90
N ASP A 105 -15.68 1.59 14.39
CA ASP A 105 -16.32 1.54 15.70
C ASP A 105 -17.84 1.71 15.60
N LYS A 106 -18.56 0.80 16.27
CA LYS A 106 -20.03 0.81 16.39
C LYS A 106 -20.54 1.93 17.29
N SER A 107 -19.66 2.58 18.06
CA SER A 107 -19.99 3.71 18.93
C SER A 107 -20.26 5.00 18.14
N VAL A 108 -19.81 5.07 16.89
CA VAL A 108 -19.95 6.25 16.02
C VAL A 108 -21.30 6.21 15.31
N PRO A 109 -22.09 7.31 15.31
CA PRO A 109 -23.36 7.36 14.61
C PRO A 109 -23.15 7.30 13.09
N VAL A 110 -23.62 6.22 12.48
CA VAL A 110 -23.57 5.98 11.03
C VAL A 110 -24.96 5.98 10.41
N ASP A 111 -25.04 6.43 9.16
CA ASP A 111 -26.24 6.29 8.32
C ASP A 111 -26.41 4.83 7.86
N LYS A 112 -27.55 4.53 7.24
CA LYS A 112 -27.88 3.23 6.63
C LYS A 112 -26.85 2.74 5.61
N ASN A 113 -26.04 3.66 5.07
CA ASN A 113 -24.99 3.39 4.09
C ASN A 113 -23.59 3.26 4.73
N GLY A 114 -23.49 3.18 6.06
CA GLY A 114 -22.21 3.03 6.78
C GLY A 114 -21.33 4.29 6.80
N ARG A 115 -21.87 5.46 6.44
CA ARG A 115 -21.17 6.75 6.46
C ARG A 115 -21.49 7.51 7.74
N TYR A 116 -20.53 8.24 8.28
CA TYR A 116 -20.76 9.12 9.43
C TYR A 116 -21.91 10.09 9.18
N LYS A 117 -22.89 10.14 10.10
CA LYS A 117 -23.99 11.10 10.01
C LYS A 117 -24.37 11.62 11.39
N SER A 118 -23.74 12.74 11.71
CA SER A 118 -23.97 13.66 12.82
C SER A 118 -25.20 14.59 12.69
N GLU A 119 -26.06 14.75 13.70
CA GLU A 119 -26.80 16.04 13.85
C GLU A 119 -25.94 17.12 14.53
N SER A 120 -24.93 16.70 15.31
CA SER A 120 -24.00 17.60 15.98
C SER A 120 -22.66 16.89 16.19
N ASP A 121 -21.69 17.22 15.33
CA ASP A 121 -20.38 16.58 15.32
C ASP A 121 -19.67 16.63 16.67
N TRP A 122 -19.84 17.74 17.40
CA TRP A 122 -19.31 17.88 18.74
C TRP A 122 -19.97 16.92 19.74
N LYS A 123 -21.30 16.73 19.70
CA LYS A 123 -21.97 15.78 20.60
C LYS A 123 -21.54 14.33 20.32
N ALA A 124 -21.34 13.98 19.05
CA ALA A 124 -20.79 12.67 18.69
C ALA A 124 -19.34 12.51 19.20
N ALA A 125 -18.52 13.55 19.06
CA ALA A 125 -17.16 13.56 19.59
C ALA A 125 -17.13 13.45 21.12
N LEU A 126 -18.07 14.09 21.84
CA LEU A 126 -18.22 13.95 23.29
C LEU A 126 -18.59 12.52 23.70
N GLY A 127 -19.42 11.84 22.91
CA GLY A 127 -19.74 10.42 23.12
C GLY A 127 -18.51 9.53 23.00
N LEU A 128 -17.67 9.78 22.00
CA LEU A 128 -16.40 9.09 21.78
C LEU A 128 -15.38 9.39 22.90
N MET A 129 -15.32 10.63 23.38
CA MET A 129 -14.46 11.07 24.49
C MET A 129 -14.99 10.66 25.88
N LYS A 130 -16.09 9.90 25.96
CA LYS A 130 -16.57 9.33 27.24
C LYS A 130 -15.51 8.45 27.88
N ASP A 131 -14.80 7.66 27.08
CA ASP A 131 -13.64 6.87 27.47
C ASP A 131 -12.39 7.30 26.69
N PRO A 132 -11.61 8.26 27.23
CA PRO A 132 -10.40 8.75 26.56
C PRO A 132 -9.31 7.68 26.41
N ALA A 133 -9.24 6.71 27.34
CA ALA A 133 -8.24 5.64 27.26
C ALA A 133 -8.56 4.70 26.10
N TYR A 134 -9.83 4.32 25.96
CA TYR A 134 -10.30 3.55 24.82
C TYR A 134 -10.11 4.30 23.49
N LEU A 135 -10.33 5.61 23.44
CA LEU A 135 -10.10 6.42 22.24
C LEU A 135 -8.62 6.42 21.82
N ILE A 136 -7.68 6.61 22.75
CA ILE A 136 -6.24 6.57 22.46
C ILE A 136 -5.81 5.19 21.95
N GLN A 137 -6.32 4.13 22.57
CA GLN A 137 -6.08 2.76 22.12
C GLN A 137 -6.64 2.53 20.72
N LEU A 138 -7.89 2.93 20.49
CA LEU A 138 -8.54 2.80 19.18
C LEU A 138 -7.74 3.53 18.09
N LEU A 139 -7.27 4.76 18.35
CA LEU A 139 -6.43 5.54 17.45
C LEU A 139 -5.07 4.88 17.16
N THR A 140 -4.50 4.19 18.16
CA THR A 140 -3.24 3.45 18.00
C THR A 140 -3.45 2.22 17.10
N ASP A 141 -4.58 1.55 17.27
CA ASP A 141 -4.95 0.33 16.54
C ASP A 141 -5.63 0.62 15.18
N VAL A 142 -5.84 1.90 14.82
CA VAL A 142 -6.51 2.28 13.55
C VAL A 142 -5.83 1.64 12.36
N LYS A 143 -4.49 1.63 12.31
CA LYS A 143 -3.74 1.08 11.18
C LYS A 143 -4.06 -0.42 10.99
N GLU A 144 -3.96 -1.21 12.06
CA GLU A 144 -4.21 -2.65 12.02
C GLU A 144 -5.65 -2.96 11.62
N LYS A 145 -6.61 -2.17 12.12
CA LYS A 145 -8.03 -2.36 11.80
C LYS A 145 -8.37 -1.96 10.37
N ILE A 146 -7.76 -0.90 9.83
CA ILE A 146 -7.93 -0.50 8.42
C ILE A 146 -7.29 -1.53 7.50
N ASP A 147 -6.06 -1.95 7.79
CA ASP A 147 -5.34 -2.94 6.97
C ASP A 147 -6.08 -4.29 6.95
N SER A 148 -6.78 -4.65 8.04
CA SER A 148 -7.59 -5.88 8.11
C SER A 148 -8.92 -5.79 7.33
N GLN A 149 -9.35 -4.60 6.94
CA GLN A 149 -10.59 -4.35 6.18
C GLN A 149 -10.34 -4.18 4.66
N GLN A 150 -9.07 -4.04 4.23
CA GLN A 150 -8.66 -3.99 2.81
C GLN A 150 -8.35 -5.39 2.27
#